data_AF-A0A5H2WZY5-F1
#
_entry.id   AF-A0A5H2WZY5-F1
#
_cell.length_a   1.000
_cell.length_b   1.000
_cell.length_c   1.000
_cell.angle_alpha   90.00
_cell.angle_beta   90.00
_cell.angle_gamma   90.00
#
_symmetry.space_group_name_H-M   'P 1'
#
loop_
_entity.id
_entity.type
_entity.pdbx_description
1 polymer ?
#
loop_
_entity_poly.entity_id
_entity_poly.type
_entity_poly.pdbx_seq_one_letter_code
_entity_poly.pdbx_strand_id
1 'polypeptide(L)'
;MEPEDAHELAEDVDLITREEWGAVEPRDAKIIKLPAFHVIFTYCTDAELRKWPLCKTQEECSKTMQDMQKYYMEEENIRDIPYNFVVGGDGRMYEGRGWYLRPAKNKNWTCIYGTSIEIAYMGDHHAKRPHKKMWRAAWDFIVFAVMNNLLARDYEFIENYDQERLDAIQRTKPWYKQYYHYMGV
;
A
#
# COMPACT_ATOMS: atom_id res chain seq x y z
N MET A 1 -14.41 -0.94 -17.82
CA MET A 1 -13.12 -0.36 -18.21
C MET A 1 -12.69 -1.08 -19.45
N GLU A 2 -12.55 -0.34 -20.54
CA GLU A 2 -11.98 -0.91 -21.75
C GLU A 2 -10.48 -1.17 -21.51
N PRO A 3 -9.87 -2.16 -22.18
CA PRO A 3 -8.45 -2.47 -22.02
C PRO A 3 -7.52 -1.28 -22.28
N GLU A 4 -7.94 -0.34 -23.13
CA GLU A 4 -7.21 0.87 -23.50
C GLU A 4 -7.13 1.87 -22.32
N ASP A 5 -8.26 2.14 -21.66
CA ASP A 5 -8.29 2.98 -20.43
C ASP A 5 -7.42 2.39 -19.31
N ALA A 6 -7.40 1.06 -19.20
CA ALA A 6 -6.59 0.36 -18.19
C ALA A 6 -5.09 0.46 -18.49
N HIS A 7 -4.73 0.56 -19.77
CA HIS A 7 -3.34 0.69 -20.20
C HIS A 7 -2.82 2.09 -19.95
N GLU A 8 -3.61 3.13 -20.28
CA GLU A 8 -3.25 4.53 -19.97
C GLU A 8 -3.09 4.75 -18.46
N LEU A 9 -3.95 4.18 -17.61
CA LEU A 9 -3.79 4.25 -16.15
C LEU A 9 -2.55 3.50 -15.62
N ALA A 10 -2.09 2.47 -16.35
CA ALA A 10 -0.91 1.72 -15.98
C ALA A 10 0.40 2.42 -16.39
N GLU A 11 0.39 3.24 -17.44
CA GLU A 11 1.59 3.94 -17.92
C GLU A 11 2.00 5.14 -17.04
N ASP A 12 1.08 5.69 -16.24
CA ASP A 12 1.26 6.95 -15.49
C ASP A 12 1.40 6.77 -13.96
N VAL A 13 1.90 5.62 -13.50
CA VAL A 13 2.20 5.42 -12.08
C VAL A 13 3.41 6.25 -11.65
N ASP A 14 3.16 7.31 -10.89
CA ASP A 14 4.20 8.10 -10.22
C ASP A 14 4.69 7.38 -8.94
N LEU A 15 5.68 6.49 -9.12
CA LEU A 15 6.33 5.73 -8.05
C LEU A 15 7.70 6.34 -7.71
N ILE A 16 7.82 6.84 -6.48
CA ILE A 16 9.09 7.26 -5.88
C ILE A 16 9.81 6.03 -5.31
N THR A 17 10.92 5.67 -5.94
CA THR A 17 11.76 4.53 -5.57
C THR A 17 12.50 4.75 -4.25
N ARG A 18 13.01 3.66 -3.67
CA ARG A 18 13.83 3.70 -2.45
C ARG A 18 15.01 4.67 -2.53
N GLU A 19 15.69 4.74 -3.67
CA GLU A 19 16.81 5.66 -3.88
C GLU A 19 16.33 7.12 -3.86
N GLU A 20 15.21 7.42 -4.53
CA GLU A 20 14.70 8.78 -4.68
C GLU A 20 14.20 9.40 -3.36
N TRP A 21 13.63 8.61 -2.45
CA TRP A 21 13.26 9.11 -1.11
C TRP A 21 14.37 8.97 -0.07
N GLY A 22 15.52 8.38 -0.42
CA GLY A 22 16.68 8.27 0.45
C GLY A 22 16.57 7.16 1.50
N ALA A 23 16.06 6.00 1.10
CA ALA A 23 15.97 4.81 1.94
C ALA A 23 17.35 4.29 2.35
N VAL A 24 17.45 3.76 3.56
CA VAL A 24 18.57 2.87 3.92
C VAL A 24 18.28 1.43 3.49
N GLU A 25 19.33 0.62 3.33
CA GLU A 25 19.19 -0.80 3.00
C GLU A 25 18.44 -1.58 4.10
N PRO A 26 17.53 -2.51 3.74
CA PRO A 26 16.82 -3.33 4.72
C PRO A 26 17.76 -4.35 5.39
N ARG A 27 17.48 -4.68 6.66
CA ARG A 27 18.22 -5.68 7.46
C ARG A 27 17.74 -7.13 7.23
N ASP A 28 16.80 -7.36 6.31
CA ASP A 28 16.26 -8.69 5.96
C ASP A 28 15.67 -8.67 4.54
N ALA A 29 15.63 -9.84 3.91
CA ALA A 29 15.04 -10.05 2.59
C ALA A 29 14.28 -11.39 2.58
N LYS A 30 13.01 -11.37 3.00
CA LYS A 30 12.13 -12.54 2.83
C LYS A 30 11.31 -12.38 1.56
N ILE A 31 11.58 -13.27 0.61
CA ILE A 31 11.00 -13.21 -0.71
C ILE A 31 9.50 -13.59 -0.69
N ILE A 32 8.71 -12.87 -1.46
CA ILE A 32 7.35 -13.26 -1.88
C ILE A 32 7.41 -13.78 -3.31
N LYS A 33 6.60 -14.82 -3.61
CA LYS A 33 6.43 -15.28 -4.99
C LYS A 33 5.35 -14.44 -5.66
N LEU A 34 5.65 -13.97 -6.87
CA LEU A 34 4.70 -13.25 -7.70
C LEU A 34 4.01 -14.21 -8.70
N PRO A 35 2.78 -13.89 -9.16
CA PRO A 35 1.96 -12.75 -8.72
C PRO A 35 1.50 -12.91 -7.26
N ALA A 36 1.37 -11.79 -6.55
CA ALA A 36 0.69 -11.79 -5.25
C ALA A 36 -0.81 -12.05 -5.46
N PHE A 37 -1.45 -12.68 -4.48
CA PHE A 37 -2.88 -13.03 -4.54
C PHE A 37 -3.76 -12.16 -3.64
N HIS A 38 -3.14 -11.35 -2.78
CA HIS A 38 -3.86 -10.48 -1.87
C HIS A 38 -3.26 -9.07 -1.91
N VAL A 39 -4.11 -8.06 -1.83
CA VAL A 39 -3.70 -6.69 -1.51
C VAL A 39 -4.36 -6.27 -0.20
N ILE A 40 -3.55 -5.68 0.68
CA ILE A 40 -4.01 -5.16 1.97
C ILE A 40 -3.87 -3.65 1.94
N PHE A 41 -4.98 -2.95 2.18
CA PHE A 41 -4.96 -1.51 2.39
C PHE A 41 -5.07 -1.17 3.87
N THR A 42 -4.13 -0.36 4.33
CA THR A 42 -4.07 0.12 5.71
C THR A 42 -3.72 1.60 5.75
N TYR A 43 -3.70 2.18 6.93
CA TYR A 43 -3.02 3.46 7.18
C TYR A 43 -1.65 3.19 7.77
N CYS A 44 -0.73 4.15 7.64
CA CYS A 44 0.52 4.12 8.38
C CYS A 44 0.19 4.22 9.88
N THR A 45 0.09 3.07 10.55
CA THR A 45 -0.32 2.98 11.95
C THR A 45 0.88 3.05 12.89
N ASP A 46 0.89 4.06 13.74
CA ASP A 46 0.90 3.86 15.19
C ASP A 46 -0.40 4.50 15.68
N ALA A 47 -1.40 3.65 15.97
CA ALA A 47 -2.78 4.04 16.26
C ALA A 47 -2.90 4.97 17.49
N GLU A 48 -1.85 5.08 18.30
CA GLU A 48 -1.88 5.89 19.52
C GLU A 48 -1.17 7.24 19.38
N LEU A 49 -0.34 7.45 18.34
CA LEU A 49 0.65 8.55 18.39
C LEU A 49 0.69 9.51 17.20
N ARG A 50 -0.19 9.41 16.19
CA ARG A 50 -0.24 10.34 15.03
C ARG A 50 1.14 10.63 14.41
N LYS A 51 2.07 9.66 14.48
CA LYS A 51 3.49 9.88 14.17
C LYS A 51 3.74 10.29 12.71
N TRP A 52 2.85 9.89 11.80
CA TRP A 52 3.01 10.07 10.36
C TRP A 52 1.91 11.01 9.82
N PRO A 53 2.07 12.34 9.94
CA PRO A 53 1.08 13.29 9.48
C PRO A 53 0.94 13.26 7.94
N LEU A 54 -0.14 13.85 7.45
CA LEU A 54 -0.33 14.02 6.02
C LEU A 54 0.74 14.98 5.46
N CYS A 55 1.57 14.49 4.55
CA CYS A 55 2.50 15.30 3.75
C CYS A 55 1.81 15.87 2.49
N LYS A 56 2.36 16.95 1.91
CA LYS A 56 1.76 17.62 0.74
C LYS A 56 2.67 17.70 -0.47
N THR A 57 3.98 17.61 -0.26
CA THR A 57 5.01 17.65 -1.32
C THR A 57 5.84 16.38 -1.31
N GLN A 58 6.53 16.09 -2.43
CA GLN A 58 7.41 14.94 -2.50
C GLN A 58 8.50 15.00 -1.42
N GLU A 59 9.08 16.18 -1.16
CA GLU A 59 10.10 16.39 -0.13
C GLU A 59 9.57 16.05 1.28
N GLU A 60 8.38 16.54 1.64
CA GLU A 60 7.74 16.26 2.93
C GLU A 60 7.41 14.78 3.10
N CYS A 61 6.90 14.15 2.03
CA CYS A 61 6.54 12.74 2.04
C CYS A 61 7.80 11.86 2.12
N SER A 62 8.85 12.16 1.35
CA SER A 62 10.15 11.47 1.44
C SER A 62 10.76 11.61 2.83
N LYS A 63 10.67 12.79 3.44
CA LYS A 63 11.12 12.99 4.82
C LYS A 63 10.34 12.13 5.81
N THR A 64 9.02 12.03 5.63
CA THR A 64 8.18 11.18 6.47
C THR A 64 8.48 9.69 6.26
N MET A 65 8.80 9.25 5.03
CA MET A 65 9.27 7.89 4.74
C MET A 65 10.58 7.57 5.47
N GLN A 66 11.55 8.49 5.44
CA GLN A 66 12.82 8.34 6.17
C GLN A 66 12.60 8.23 7.67
N ASP A 67 11.78 9.12 8.25
CA ASP A 67 11.49 9.11 9.69
C ASP A 67 10.76 7.84 10.11
N MET A 68 9.83 7.36 9.28
CA MET A 68 9.11 6.10 9.48
C MET A 68 10.05 4.90 9.42
N GLN A 69 10.90 4.81 8.41
CA GLN A 69 11.88 3.74 8.27
C GLN A 69 12.82 3.72 9.49
N LYS A 70 13.34 4.89 9.88
CA LYS A 70 14.22 5.04 11.04
C LYS A 70 13.54 4.56 12.33
N TYR A 71 12.33 5.03 12.60
CA TYR A 71 11.55 4.64 13.78
C TYR A 71 11.39 3.11 13.85
N TYR A 72 10.93 2.49 12.76
CA TYR A 72 10.71 1.05 12.78
C TYR A 72 12.01 0.25 12.91
N MET A 73 13.12 0.75 12.36
CA MET A 73 14.41 0.07 12.44
C MET A 73 15.15 0.25 13.76
N GLU A 74 15.00 1.41 14.41
CA GLU A 74 15.72 1.75 15.64
C GLU A 74 14.88 1.49 16.89
N GLU A 75 13.59 1.81 16.87
CA GLU A 75 12.72 1.74 18.06
C GLU A 75 11.93 0.43 18.12
N GLU A 76 11.34 0.00 17.00
CA GLU A 76 10.54 -1.23 16.94
C GLU A 76 11.35 -2.49 16.57
N ASN A 77 12.65 -2.32 16.30
CA ASN A 77 13.56 -3.39 15.87
C ASN A 77 13.02 -4.22 14.68
N ILE A 78 12.24 -3.59 13.81
CA ILE A 78 11.80 -4.14 12.53
C ILE A 78 12.95 -3.98 11.52
N ARG A 79 13.02 -4.90 10.57
CA ARG A 79 14.15 -4.97 9.62
C ARG A 79 14.14 -3.88 8.55
N ASP A 80 12.99 -3.23 8.34
CA ASP A 80 12.75 -2.16 7.39
C ASP A 80 11.38 -1.50 7.71
N ILE A 81 10.99 -0.47 6.96
CA ILE A 81 9.59 0.02 6.93
C ILE A 81 8.61 -1.16 6.76
N PRO A 82 7.47 -1.22 7.47
CA PRO A 82 6.66 -2.44 7.52
C PRO A 82 5.85 -2.71 6.25
N TYR A 83 5.65 -1.71 5.40
CA TYR A 83 4.76 -1.76 4.24
C TYR A 83 5.51 -2.07 2.94
N ASN A 84 4.84 -2.67 1.97
CA ASN A 84 5.40 -2.84 0.63
C ASN A 84 5.44 -1.50 -0.10
N PHE A 85 4.35 -0.75 -0.03
CA PHE A 85 4.22 0.58 -0.63
C PHE A 85 3.47 1.51 0.31
N VAL A 86 3.74 2.80 0.17
CA VAL A 86 3.07 3.87 0.92
C VAL A 86 2.51 4.88 -0.06
N VAL A 87 1.30 5.37 0.19
CA VAL A 87 0.69 6.46 -0.57
C VAL A 87 0.93 7.75 0.17
N GLY A 88 1.68 8.67 -0.43
CA GLY A 88 1.94 9.99 0.11
C GLY A 88 0.69 10.86 0.04
N GLY A 89 0.54 11.77 0.99
CA GLY A 89 -0.51 12.79 0.97
C GLY A 89 -0.36 13.79 -0.18
N ASP A 90 0.76 13.77 -0.90
CA ASP A 90 0.97 14.47 -2.16
C ASP A 90 0.25 13.80 -3.35
N GLY A 91 -0.08 12.51 -3.25
CA GLY A 91 -0.74 11.71 -4.28
C GLY A 91 0.20 10.80 -5.07
N ARG A 92 1.40 10.51 -4.56
CA ARG A 92 2.36 9.59 -5.18
C ARG A 92 2.44 8.26 -4.46
N MET A 93 2.92 7.24 -5.16
CA MET A 93 3.33 5.97 -4.57
C MET A 93 4.78 6.07 -4.11
N TYR A 94 5.09 5.50 -2.96
CA TYR A 94 6.44 5.40 -2.40
C TYR A 94 6.80 3.94 -2.21
N GLU A 95 7.94 3.53 -2.72
CA GLU A 95 8.45 2.18 -2.54
C GLU A 95 8.92 1.96 -1.10
N GLY A 96 8.21 1.10 -0.37
CA GLY A 96 8.68 0.56 0.90
C GLY A 96 9.55 -0.66 0.64
N ARG A 97 9.07 -1.82 1.06
CA ARG A 97 9.76 -3.11 0.79
C ARG A 97 9.69 -3.57 -0.68
N GLY A 98 8.85 -2.93 -1.49
CA GLY A 98 8.69 -3.26 -2.91
C GLY A 98 7.93 -4.58 -3.14
N TRP A 99 7.94 -5.05 -4.39
CA TRP A 99 7.14 -6.21 -4.82
C TRP A 99 7.68 -7.56 -4.37
N TYR A 100 8.99 -7.69 -4.20
CA TYR A 100 9.65 -8.99 -4.03
C TYR A 100 9.88 -9.37 -2.59
N LEU A 101 9.58 -8.49 -1.64
CA LEU A 101 9.74 -8.73 -0.22
C LEU A 101 8.38 -8.79 0.48
N ARG A 102 8.27 -9.61 1.52
CA ARG A 102 7.05 -9.67 2.35
C ARG A 102 6.90 -8.41 3.20
N PRO A 103 5.65 -7.93 3.42
CA PRO A 103 5.39 -6.94 4.47
C PRO A 103 5.84 -7.45 5.84
N ALA A 104 5.96 -6.54 6.81
CA ALA A 104 6.20 -6.93 8.18
C ALA A 104 5.05 -7.82 8.68
N LYS A 105 5.38 -8.79 9.54
CA LYS A 105 4.36 -9.70 10.08
C LYS A 105 3.36 -8.90 10.92
N ASN A 106 2.10 -8.89 10.48
CA ASN A 106 0.98 -8.34 11.24
C ASN A 106 0.19 -9.48 11.93
N LYS A 107 -0.23 -9.27 13.18
CA LYS A 107 -1.00 -10.25 13.96
C LYS A 107 -2.40 -10.51 13.36
N ASN A 108 -2.95 -9.57 12.61
CA ASN A 108 -4.30 -9.65 12.06
C ASN A 108 -4.42 -10.51 10.79
N TRP A 109 -3.33 -10.72 10.03
CA TRP A 109 -3.30 -11.50 8.78
C TRP A 109 -2.09 -12.43 8.68
N THR A 110 -1.79 -13.11 9.79
CA THR A 110 -0.63 -14.01 9.91
C THR A 110 -0.61 -15.17 8.91
N CYS A 111 -1.73 -15.52 8.28
CA CYS A 111 -1.82 -16.65 7.34
C CYS A 111 -1.51 -16.25 5.89
N ILE A 112 -1.73 -14.97 5.53
CA ILE A 112 -1.73 -14.53 4.13
C ILE A 112 -0.60 -13.56 3.80
N TYR A 113 0.07 -12.96 4.80
CA TYR A 113 1.16 -11.97 4.58
C TYR A 113 2.32 -12.49 3.70
N GLY A 114 2.47 -13.82 3.56
CA GLY A 114 3.44 -14.43 2.65
C GLY A 114 3.04 -14.40 1.16
N THR A 115 1.83 -13.95 0.86
CA THR A 115 1.19 -13.88 -0.48
C THR A 115 0.49 -12.54 -0.71
N SER A 116 0.75 -11.55 0.16
CA SER A 116 0.10 -10.24 0.15
C SER A 116 1.09 -9.12 -0.17
N ILE A 117 0.57 -8.08 -0.82
CA ILE A 117 1.21 -6.77 -0.92
C ILE A 117 0.44 -5.80 -0.03
N GLU A 118 1.14 -5.10 0.87
CA GLU A 118 0.54 -4.12 1.77
C GLU A 118 0.80 -2.70 1.30
N ILE A 119 -0.28 -1.95 1.08
CA ILE A 119 -0.27 -0.54 0.69
C ILE A 119 -0.83 0.30 1.83
N ALA A 120 -0.01 1.20 2.38
CA ALA A 120 -0.39 2.05 3.50
C ALA A 120 -0.64 3.51 3.08
N TYR A 121 -1.71 4.13 3.57
CA TYR A 121 -1.96 5.57 3.40
C TYR A 121 -1.27 6.38 4.51
N MET A 122 -0.47 7.38 4.13
CA MET A 122 0.10 8.33 5.08
C MET A 122 -0.95 9.32 5.58
N GLY A 123 -0.93 9.65 6.87
CA GLY A 123 -1.84 10.62 7.49
C GLY A 123 -2.84 10.00 8.49
N ASP A 124 -3.88 10.77 8.80
CA ASP A 124 -4.79 10.49 9.92
C ASP A 124 -5.71 9.29 9.65
N HIS A 125 -5.56 8.24 10.46
CA HIS A 125 -6.34 7.00 10.43
C HIS A 125 -7.78 7.16 10.93
N HIS A 126 -8.11 8.28 11.60
CA HIS A 126 -9.50 8.60 11.96
C HIS A 126 -10.30 9.10 10.75
N ALA A 127 -9.63 9.47 9.65
CA ALA A 127 -10.32 9.74 8.40
C ALA A 127 -10.98 8.44 7.93
N LYS A 128 -12.30 8.49 7.70
CA LYS A 128 -13.05 7.33 7.17
C LYS A 128 -12.54 6.87 5.81
N ARG A 129 -11.86 7.74 5.06
CA ARG A 129 -11.33 7.50 3.70
C ARG A 129 -10.10 8.38 3.43
N PRO A 130 -9.15 7.91 2.60
CA PRO A 130 -8.02 8.73 2.17
C PRO A 130 -8.48 9.84 1.21
N HIS A 131 -7.64 10.86 1.02
CA HIS A 131 -7.93 11.90 0.04
C HIS A 131 -8.06 11.32 -1.37
N LYS A 132 -8.96 11.88 -2.20
CA LYS A 132 -9.27 11.37 -3.54
C LYS A 132 -8.03 11.11 -4.41
N LYS A 133 -7.01 11.97 -4.32
CA LYS A 133 -5.75 11.82 -5.08
C LYS A 133 -4.91 10.64 -4.60
N MET A 134 -4.86 10.38 -3.29
CA MET A 134 -4.16 9.23 -2.71
C MET A 134 -4.85 7.93 -3.14
N TRP A 135 -6.18 7.92 -3.05
CA TRP A 135 -6.99 6.79 -3.51
C TRP A 135 -6.76 6.49 -4.99
N ARG A 136 -6.76 7.53 -5.83
CA ARG A 136 -6.50 7.39 -7.28
C ARG A 136 -5.12 6.79 -7.54
N ALA A 137 -4.07 7.33 -6.92
CA ALA A 137 -2.71 6.81 -7.05
C ALA A 137 -2.60 5.32 -6.68
N ALA A 138 -3.24 4.93 -5.56
CA ALA A 138 -3.30 3.53 -5.16
C ALA A 138 -4.01 2.63 -6.18
N TRP A 139 -5.12 3.08 -6.76
CA TRP A 139 -5.84 2.28 -7.76
C TRP A 139 -5.13 2.19 -9.09
N ASP A 140 -4.56 3.28 -9.57
CA ASP A 140 -3.76 3.31 -10.80
C ASP A 140 -2.56 2.35 -10.64
N PHE A 141 -1.93 2.35 -9.46
CA PHE A 141 -0.89 1.39 -9.08
C PHE A 141 -1.34 -0.08 -9.10
N ILE A 142 -2.56 -0.36 -8.65
CA ILE A 142 -3.11 -1.72 -8.67
C ILE A 142 -3.44 -2.18 -10.08
N VAL A 143 -3.99 -1.30 -10.92
CA VAL A 143 -4.21 -1.59 -12.34
C VAL A 143 -2.88 -1.92 -13.02
N PHE A 144 -1.86 -1.08 -12.81
CA PHE A 144 -0.50 -1.35 -13.27
C PHE A 144 0.01 -2.72 -12.81
N ALA A 145 -0.15 -3.05 -11.53
CA ALA A 145 0.32 -4.31 -10.97
C ALA A 145 -0.37 -5.55 -11.59
N VAL A 146 -1.67 -5.47 -11.84
CA VAL A 146 -2.42 -6.54 -12.51
C VAL A 146 -2.00 -6.69 -13.97
N MET A 147 -1.82 -5.58 -14.68
CA MET A 147 -1.39 -5.58 -16.08
C MET A 147 0.02 -6.15 -16.26
N ASN A 148 0.90 -5.91 -15.28
CA ASN A 148 2.28 -6.40 -15.29
C ASN A 148 2.48 -7.75 -14.58
N ASN A 149 1.39 -8.47 -14.25
CA ASN A 149 1.43 -9.78 -13.59
C ASN A 149 2.22 -9.78 -12.24
N LEU A 150 2.23 -8.63 -11.56
CA LEU A 150 2.73 -8.46 -10.19
C LEU A 150 1.64 -8.83 -9.18
N LEU A 151 0.39 -8.59 -9.54
CA LEU A 151 -0.81 -8.96 -8.79
C LEU A 151 -1.71 -9.85 -9.66
N ALA A 152 -2.27 -10.91 -9.08
CA ALA A 152 -3.13 -11.84 -9.79
C ALA A 152 -4.41 -11.13 -10.26
N ARG A 153 -4.99 -11.53 -11.41
CA ARG A 153 -6.21 -10.89 -11.93
C ARG A 153 -7.43 -11.08 -11.02
N ASP A 154 -7.43 -12.17 -10.27
CA ASP A 154 -8.43 -12.61 -9.29
C ASP A 154 -7.96 -12.38 -7.84
N TYR A 155 -7.08 -11.39 -7.62
CA TYR A 155 -6.60 -11.05 -6.29
C TYR A 155 -7.74 -10.72 -5.32
N GLU A 156 -7.53 -11.06 -4.04
CA GLU A 156 -8.43 -10.70 -2.96
C GLU A 156 -8.03 -9.36 -2.34
N PHE A 157 -9.02 -8.48 -2.20
CA PHE A 157 -8.86 -7.17 -1.58
C PHE A 157 -9.23 -7.22 -0.10
N ILE A 158 -8.36 -6.70 0.76
CA ILE A 158 -8.53 -6.71 2.21
C ILE A 158 -8.39 -5.28 2.75
N GLU A 159 -9.46 -4.77 3.35
CA GLU A 159 -9.52 -3.46 3.99
C GLU A 159 -9.38 -3.60 5.50
N ASN A 160 -8.34 -2.99 6.09
CA ASN A 160 -8.09 -3.02 7.52
C ASN A 160 -8.89 -1.95 8.30
N TYR A 161 -10.22 -1.99 8.25
CA TYR A 161 -11.04 -0.99 8.94
C TYR A 161 -12.01 -1.51 9.99
N ASP A 162 -12.12 -2.81 10.21
CA ASP A 162 -12.84 -3.32 11.38
C ASP A 162 -12.50 -4.80 11.65
N GLN A 163 -12.15 -5.11 12.89
CA GLN A 163 -11.72 -6.44 13.33
C GLN A 163 -12.86 -7.49 13.24
N GLU A 164 -14.11 -7.05 13.07
CA GLU A 164 -15.31 -7.91 12.97
C GLU A 164 -15.57 -8.50 11.56
N ARG A 165 -14.76 -8.19 10.54
CA ARG A 165 -15.11 -8.52 9.13
C ARG A 165 -14.20 -9.51 8.40
N LEU A 166 -13.44 -10.33 9.12
CA LEU A 166 -12.75 -11.46 8.48
C LEU A 166 -13.74 -12.54 7.99
N ASP A 167 -14.90 -12.71 8.65
CA ASP A 167 -15.94 -13.66 8.23
C ASP A 167 -16.77 -13.18 7.01
N ALA A 168 -16.61 -11.91 6.62
CA ALA A 168 -17.30 -11.32 5.46
C ALA A 168 -16.44 -11.30 4.18
N ILE A 169 -15.17 -11.73 4.25
CA ILE A 169 -14.22 -11.74 3.12
C ILE A 169 -14.73 -12.63 1.96
N GLN A 170 -15.63 -13.57 2.22
CA GLN A 170 -16.28 -14.39 1.18
C GLN A 170 -17.31 -13.65 0.29
N ARG A 171 -17.41 -12.31 0.37
CA ARG A 171 -18.35 -11.50 -0.44
C ARG A 171 -17.71 -10.32 -1.16
N THR A 172 -16.45 -10.42 -1.58
CA THR A 172 -15.80 -9.36 -2.37
C THR A 172 -16.30 -9.36 -3.82
N LYS A 173 -16.85 -8.23 -4.26
CA LYS A 173 -17.15 -7.96 -5.66
C LYS A 173 -15.82 -7.84 -6.44
N PRO A 174 -15.79 -8.13 -7.75
CA PRO A 174 -14.59 -7.89 -8.56
C PRO A 174 -14.05 -6.47 -8.35
N TRP A 175 -12.73 -6.32 -8.25
CA TRP A 175 -12.07 -5.05 -7.90
C TRP A 175 -12.55 -3.85 -8.72
N TYR A 176 -12.84 -4.04 -10.01
CA TYR A 176 -13.33 -2.98 -10.89
C TYR A 176 -14.70 -2.44 -10.44
N LYS A 177 -15.56 -3.25 -9.83
CA LYS A 177 -16.86 -2.78 -9.29
C LYS A 177 -16.67 -1.92 -8.04
N GLN A 178 -15.61 -2.14 -7.28
CA GLN A 178 -15.26 -1.28 -6.14
C GLN A 178 -14.72 0.06 -6.63
N TYR A 179 -13.86 0.05 -7.65
CA TYR A 179 -13.35 1.26 -8.31
C TYR A 179 -14.49 2.21 -8.73
N TYR A 180 -15.46 1.72 -9.53
CA TYR A 180 -16.58 2.54 -10.03
C TYR A 180 -17.50 3.08 -8.93
N HIS A 181 -17.89 2.21 -7.98
CA HIS A 181 -18.73 2.60 -6.84
C HIS A 181 -18.14 3.76 -6.04
N TYR A 182 -16.81 3.82 -5.89
CA TYR A 182 -16.12 4.85 -5.12
C TYR A 182 -15.77 6.10 -5.94
N MET A 183 -15.58 5.96 -7.26
CA MET A 183 -15.38 7.09 -8.16
C MET A 183 -16.67 7.85 -8.48
N GLY A 184 -17.83 7.30 -8.11
CA GLY A 184 -19.14 7.92 -8.34
C GLY A 184 -19.60 7.84 -9.79
N VAL A 185 -19.12 6.83 -10.52
CA VAL A 185 -19.44 6.51 -11.92
C VAL A 185 -20.13 5.16 -12.01
#